data_AF-A0A6I9XJZ2-F1
#
_entry.id   AF-A0A6I9XJZ2-F1
#
_cell.length_a   1.000
_cell.length_b   1.000
_cell.length_c   1.000
_cell.angle_alpha   90.00
_cell.angle_beta   90.00
_cell.angle_gamma   90.00
#
_symmetry.space_group_name_H-M   'P 1'
#
loop_
_entity.id
_entity.type
_entity.pdbx_description
1 polymer ?
#
loop_
_entity_poly.entity_id
_entity_poly.type
_entity_poly.pdbx_seq_one_letter_code
_entity_poly.pdbx_strand_id
1 'polypeptide(L)'
;MMDRAQEEEELYKLITMIEFINVGFSSVCWQLYNEVPLVRSLPLPHQTILRTAEKIYVFIQKEVEEHKATLTPGEPRDFTDAYLEEIQKPEKKSSGFEEEQLRVLLSDLFLAGTETTAAALQWTMLYLVAFPEIQ
;
A
#
# COMPACT_ATOMS: atom_id res chain seq x y z
N MET A 1 -18.23 -10.29 10.16
CA MET A 1 -17.37 -9.45 11.01
C MET A 1 -16.18 -10.31 11.40
N MET A 2 -14.96 -9.94 10.97
CA MET A 2 -13.74 -10.64 11.36
C MET A 2 -13.50 -10.38 12.86
N ASP A 3 -12.91 -11.35 13.57
CA ASP A 3 -12.49 -11.12 14.96
C ASP A 3 -11.18 -10.30 14.96
N ARG A 4 -10.96 -9.50 16.01
CA ARG A 4 -9.83 -8.55 16.10
C ARG A 4 -8.48 -9.22 15.84
N ALA A 5 -8.29 -10.44 16.36
CA ALA A 5 -7.05 -11.19 16.18
C ALA A 5 -6.78 -11.52 14.70
N GLN A 6 -7.84 -11.75 13.91
CA GLN A 6 -7.72 -12.06 12.49
C GLN A 6 -7.40 -10.81 11.67
N GLU A 7 -7.94 -9.65 12.04
CA GLU A 7 -7.59 -8.36 11.43
C GLU A 7 -6.10 -8.02 11.69
N GLU A 8 -5.63 -8.21 12.92
CA GLU A 8 -4.21 -8.01 13.27
C GLU A 8 -3.28 -8.95 12.48
N GLU A 9 -3.67 -10.21 12.29
CA GLU A 9 -2.89 -11.17 11.51
C GLU A 9 -2.77 -10.77 10.03
N GLU A 10 -3.88 -10.34 9.41
CA GLU A 10 -3.90 -9.87 8.03
C GLU A 10 -3.06 -8.60 7.84
N LEU A 11 -3.14 -7.66 8.79
CA LEU A 11 -2.31 -6.46 8.79
C LEU A 11 -0.82 -6.80 8.92
N TYR A 12 -0.45 -7.73 9.80
CA TYR A 12 0.93 -8.17 9.97
C TYR A 12 1.48 -8.82 8.68
N LYS A 13 0.67 -9.64 8.00
CA LYS A 13 1.02 -10.20 6.69
C LYS A 13 1.25 -9.10 5.66
N LEU A 14 0.38 -8.08 5.62
CA LEU A 14 0.52 -6.95 4.71
C LEU A 14 1.83 -6.20 4.95
N ILE A 15 2.14 -5.86 6.20
CA ILE A 15 3.39 -5.17 6.57
C ILE A 15 4.61 -5.99 6.15
N THR A 16 4.61 -7.31 6.42
CA THR A 16 5.71 -8.20 6.03
C THR A 16 5.90 -8.25 4.50
N MET A 17 4.80 -8.22 3.74
CA MET A 17 4.86 -8.16 2.27
C MET A 17 5.42 -6.83 1.77
N ILE A 18 5.04 -5.71 2.40
CA ILE A 18 5.55 -4.37 2.09
C ILE A 18 7.07 -4.31 2.33
N GLU A 19 7.54 -4.77 3.50
CA GLU A 19 8.97 -4.83 3.83
C GLU A 19 9.76 -5.66 2.80
N PHE A 20 9.22 -6.83 2.43
CA PHE A 20 9.83 -7.68 1.40
C PHE A 20 9.96 -6.96 0.05
N ILE A 21 8.92 -6.21 -0.35
CA ILE A 21 8.94 -5.44 -1.61
C ILE A 21 9.97 -4.31 -1.54
N ASN A 22 10.05 -3.56 -0.45
CA ASN A 22 10.97 -2.43 -0.33
C ASN A 22 12.44 -2.88 -0.39
N VAL A 23 12.77 -3.98 0.28
CA VAL A 23 14.08 -4.64 0.14
C VAL A 23 14.28 -5.16 -1.29
N GLY A 24 13.24 -5.77 -1.87
CA GLY A 24 13.24 -6.28 -3.23
C GLY A 24 13.52 -5.21 -4.28
N PHE A 25 12.94 -4.01 -4.14
CA PHE A 25 13.13 -2.88 -5.04
C PHE A 25 14.57 -2.35 -5.03
N SER A 26 15.28 -2.51 -3.91
CA SER A 26 16.70 -2.16 -3.81
C SER A 26 17.63 -3.22 -4.42
N SER A 27 17.12 -4.41 -4.78
CA SER A 27 17.93 -5.52 -5.28
C SER A 27 18.42 -5.31 -6.72
N VAL A 28 19.59 -5.89 -7.03
CA VAL A 28 20.15 -5.90 -8.40
C VAL A 28 19.18 -6.53 -9.41
N CYS A 29 18.44 -7.57 -9.00
CA CYS A 29 17.45 -8.22 -9.86
C CYS A 29 16.33 -7.26 -10.28
N TRP A 30 15.85 -6.41 -9.36
CA TRP A 30 14.84 -5.41 -9.68
C TRP A 30 15.38 -4.29 -10.56
N GLN A 31 16.59 -3.80 -10.28
CA GLN A 31 17.25 -2.80 -11.13
C GLN A 31 17.43 -3.32 -12.57
N LEU A 32 17.87 -4.57 -12.74
CA LEU A 32 17.99 -5.19 -14.06
C LEU A 32 16.63 -5.40 -14.75
N TYR A 33 15.57 -5.72 -14.00
CA TYR A 33 14.21 -5.84 -14.56
C TYR A 33 13.72 -4.52 -15.18
N ASN A 34 14.04 -3.39 -14.55
CA ASN A 34 13.66 -2.06 -15.02
C ASN A 34 14.47 -1.65 -16.25
N GLU A 35 15.79 -1.79 -16.19
CA GLU A 35 16.73 -1.25 -17.18
C GLU A 35 16.97 -2.16 -18.39
N VAL A 36 16.79 -3.48 -18.23
CA VAL A 36 17.11 -4.48 -19.28
C VAL A 36 15.86 -5.28 -19.65
N PRO A 37 15.15 -4.91 -20.74
CA PRO A 37 13.90 -5.57 -21.13
C PRO A 37 13.99 -7.10 -21.31
N LEU A 38 15.15 -7.60 -21.73
CA LEU A 38 15.41 -9.04 -21.90
C LEU A 38 15.32 -9.83 -20.59
N VAL A 39 15.54 -9.19 -19.44
CA VAL A 39 15.52 -9.81 -18.12
C VAL A 39 14.08 -10.08 -17.65
N ARG A 40 13.10 -9.34 -18.19
CA ARG A 40 11.69 -9.43 -17.75
C ARG A 40 11.08 -10.82 -17.92
N SER A 41 11.45 -11.54 -18.97
CA SER A 41 10.96 -12.90 -19.26
C SER A 41 11.74 -14.01 -18.54
N LEU A 42 12.88 -13.70 -17.91
CA LEU A 42 13.69 -14.68 -17.20
C LEU A 42 13.06 -15.04 -15.83
N PRO A 43 13.20 -16.30 -15.37
CA PRO A 43 12.71 -16.75 -14.06
C PRO A 43 13.63 -16.30 -12.93
N LEU A 44 13.79 -14.99 -12.77
CA LEU A 44 14.64 -14.38 -11.76
C LEU A 44 13.81 -13.91 -10.54
N PRO A 45 14.47 -13.55 -9.42
CA PRO A 45 13.79 -13.17 -8.18
C PRO A 45 12.77 -12.01 -8.29
N HIS A 46 12.83 -11.18 -9.34
CA HIS A 46 11.82 -10.14 -9.58
C HIS A 46 10.41 -10.72 -9.75
N GLN A 47 10.26 -11.97 -10.20
CA GLN A 47 8.95 -12.63 -10.30
C GLN A 47 8.31 -12.81 -8.91
N THR A 48 9.10 -13.08 -7.87
CA THR A 48 8.60 -13.18 -6.50
C THR A 48 8.15 -11.82 -5.98
N ILE A 49 8.87 -10.75 -6.33
CA ILE A 49 8.48 -9.37 -6.00
C ILE A 49 7.15 -9.03 -6.66
N LEU A 50 7.00 -9.28 -7.96
CA LEU A 50 5.76 -9.02 -8.70
C LEU A 50 4.56 -9.81 -8.16
N ARG A 51 4.75 -11.10 -7.82
CA ARG A 51 3.70 -11.91 -7.18
C ARG A 51 3.33 -11.41 -5.78
N THR A 52 4.28 -10.82 -5.07
CA THR A 52 4.01 -10.23 -3.75
C THR A 52 3.25 -8.92 -3.90
N ALA A 53 3.61 -8.09 -4.88
CA ALA A 53 2.87 -6.88 -5.23
C ALA A 53 1.42 -7.20 -5.62
N GLU A 54 1.19 -8.29 -6.37
CA GLU A 54 -0.16 -8.76 -6.71
C GLU A 54 -0.99 -9.11 -5.46
N LYS A 55 -0.39 -9.72 -4.43
CA LYS A 55 -1.09 -10.01 -3.17
C LYS A 55 -1.49 -8.76 -2.41
N ILE A 56 -0.61 -7.75 -2.38
CA ILE A 56 -0.93 -6.43 -1.79
C ILE A 56 -2.09 -5.80 -2.56
N TYR A 57 -2.04 -5.86 -3.89
CA TYR A 57 -3.10 -5.32 -4.72
C TYR A 57 -4.44 -6.02 -4.49
N VAL A 58 -4.46 -7.34 -4.33
CA VAL A 58 -5.66 -8.11 -3.96
C VAL A 58 -6.19 -7.69 -2.59
N PHE A 59 -5.32 -7.45 -1.61
CA PHE A 59 -5.71 -6.92 -0.31
C PHE A 59 -6.39 -5.55 -0.45
N ILE A 60 -5.77 -4.61 -1.17
CA ILE A 60 -6.34 -3.28 -1.41
C ILE A 60 -7.67 -3.36 -2.17
N GLN A 61 -7.78 -4.24 -3.17
CA GLN A 61 -9.03 -4.45 -3.89
C GLN A 61 -10.15 -4.90 -2.95
N LYS A 62 -9.87 -5.82 -2.01
CA LYS A 62 -10.85 -6.25 -1.02
C LYS A 62 -11.33 -5.08 -0.17
N GLU A 63 -10.41 -4.26 0.34
CA GLU A 63 -10.76 -3.06 1.12
C GLU A 63 -11.61 -2.08 0.32
N VAL A 64 -11.27 -1.81 -0.95
CA VAL A 64 -12.07 -0.93 -1.83
C VAL A 64 -13.49 -1.47 -2.03
N GLU A 65 -13.66 -2.79 -2.22
CA GLU A 65 -15.00 -3.39 -2.35
C GLU A 65 -15.81 -3.30 -1.05
N GLU A 66 -15.17 -3.46 0.11
CA GLU A 66 -15.82 -3.26 1.40
C GLU A 66 -16.27 -1.80 1.59
N HIS A 67 -15.46 -0.83 1.17
CA HIS A 67 -15.83 0.59 1.20
C HIS A 67 -17.03 0.86 0.30
N LYS A 68 -17.02 0.37 -0.94
CA LYS A 68 -18.17 0.48 -1.86
C LYS A 68 -19.45 -0.11 -1.27
N ALA A 69 -19.36 -1.28 -0.63
CA ALA A 69 -20.52 -1.96 -0.06
C ALA A 69 -21.14 -1.20 1.13
N THR A 70 -20.38 -0.34 1.78
CA THR A 70 -20.76 0.40 2.99
C THR A 70 -20.80 1.92 2.80
N LEU A 71 -20.60 2.38 1.56
CA LEU A 71 -20.54 3.79 1.21
C LEU A 71 -21.88 4.48 1.46
N THR A 72 -21.86 5.58 2.21
CA THR A 72 -23.03 6.44 2.45
C THR A 72 -22.86 7.76 1.71
N PRO A 73 -23.67 8.07 0.69
CA PRO A 73 -23.51 9.28 -0.10
C PRO A 73 -23.60 10.57 0.73
N GLY A 74 -22.60 11.43 0.60
CA GLY A 74 -22.48 12.70 1.32
C GLY A 74 -21.80 12.58 2.69
N GLU A 75 -21.39 11.39 3.10
CA GLU A 75 -20.79 11.10 4.40
C GLU A 75 -19.53 10.22 4.27
N PRO A 76 -18.47 10.70 3.58
CA PRO A 76 -17.27 9.91 3.40
C PRO A 76 -16.55 9.67 4.74
N ARG A 77 -16.24 8.42 5.06
CA ARG A 77 -15.56 8.04 6.31
C ARG A 77 -14.06 8.34 6.25
N ASP A 78 -13.47 8.25 5.07
CA ASP A 78 -12.04 8.38 4.83
C ASP A 78 -11.74 8.75 3.36
N PHE A 79 -10.47 8.73 3.00
CA PHE A 79 -9.98 9.02 1.66
C PHE A 79 -10.59 8.10 0.59
N THR A 80 -10.79 6.81 0.89
CA THR A 80 -11.32 5.83 -0.06
C THR A 80 -12.75 6.20 -0.42
N ASP A 81 -13.60 6.45 0.57
CA ASP A 81 -14.98 6.87 0.36
C ASP A 81 -15.05 8.19 -0.41
N ALA A 82 -14.25 9.19 -0.02
CA ALA A 82 -14.21 10.48 -0.69
C ALA A 82 -13.84 10.35 -2.18
N TYR A 83 -12.87 9.48 -2.51
CA TYR A 83 -12.51 9.19 -3.89
C TYR A 83 -13.62 8.43 -4.63
N LEU A 84 -14.27 7.47 -3.97
CA LEU A 84 -15.39 6.70 -4.53
C LEU A 84 -16.62 7.59 -4.81
N GLU A 85 -16.88 8.61 -3.99
CA GLU A 85 -17.90 9.62 -4.28
C GLU A 85 -17.50 10.50 -5.45
N GLU A 86 -16.23 10.90 -5.48
CA GLU A 86 -15.68 11.71 -6.55
C GLU A 86 -15.90 10.99 -7.88
N ILE A 87 -15.52 9.71 -8.06
CA ILE A 87 -15.70 8.96 -9.33
C ILE A 87 -17.17 8.84 -9.79
N GLN A 88 -18.15 8.97 -8.90
CA GLN A 88 -19.57 8.87 -9.24
C GLN A 88 -20.15 10.19 -9.79
N LYS A 89 -19.40 11.31 -9.72
CA LYS A 89 -19.90 12.60 -10.19
C LYS A 89 -20.11 12.62 -11.71
N PRO A 90 -21.24 13.15 -12.21
CA PRO A 90 -21.62 13.08 -13.62
C PRO A 90 -20.74 13.92 -14.57
N GLU A 91 -19.95 14.86 -14.06
CA GLU A 91 -19.14 15.81 -14.85
C GLU A 91 -17.83 15.19 -15.41
N LYS A 92 -17.65 13.88 -15.28
CA LYS A 92 -16.33 13.23 -15.25
C LYS A 92 -15.74 12.71 -16.54
N LYS A 93 -16.30 13.01 -17.72
CA LYS A 93 -15.76 12.51 -19.00
C LYS A 93 -14.28 12.85 -19.27
N SER A 94 -13.64 13.72 -18.47
CA SER A 94 -12.21 14.03 -18.55
C SER A 94 -11.49 14.14 -17.19
N SER A 95 -12.06 13.66 -16.08
CA SER A 95 -11.53 13.98 -14.74
C SER A 95 -10.23 13.22 -14.36
N GLY A 96 -9.88 12.15 -15.09
CA GLY A 96 -8.70 11.34 -14.79
C GLY A 96 -8.78 10.63 -13.44
N PHE A 97 -9.99 10.43 -12.90
CA PHE A 97 -10.27 9.63 -11.71
C PHE A 97 -10.93 8.32 -12.14
N GLU A 98 -10.17 7.24 -12.04
CA GLU A 98 -10.60 5.88 -12.26
C GLU A 98 -10.36 5.06 -10.99
N GLU A 99 -11.12 3.99 -10.85
CA GLU A 99 -10.99 3.08 -9.71
C GLU A 99 -9.63 2.37 -9.68
N GLU A 100 -9.04 2.09 -10.85
CA GLU A 100 -7.67 1.56 -10.94
C GLU A 100 -6.67 2.49 -10.27
N GLN A 101 -6.81 3.80 -10.52
CA GLN A 101 -5.93 4.80 -9.92
C GLN A 101 -6.13 4.89 -8.41
N LEU A 102 -7.36 4.69 -7.90
CA LEU A 102 -7.60 4.58 -6.45
C LEU A 102 -6.78 3.44 -5.85
N ARG A 103 -6.76 2.26 -6.47
CA ARG A 103 -5.98 1.12 -5.98
C ARG A 103 -4.48 1.37 -6.01
N VAL A 104 -3.99 2.03 -7.06
CA VAL A 104 -2.58 2.43 -7.16
C VAL A 104 -2.24 3.43 -6.05
N LEU A 105 -3.07 4.44 -5.83
CA LEU A 105 -2.86 5.46 -4.80
C LEU A 105 -2.90 4.89 -3.39
N LEU A 106 -3.83 3.99 -3.10
CA LEU A 106 -3.88 3.30 -1.82
C LEU A 106 -2.62 2.44 -1.62
N SER A 107 -2.21 1.68 -2.64
CA SER A 107 -0.99 0.88 -2.57
C SER A 107 0.24 1.74 -2.28
N ASP A 108 0.39 2.88 -2.96
CA ASP A 108 1.48 3.84 -2.75
C ASP A 108 1.47 4.42 -1.34
N LEU A 109 0.29 4.85 -0.85
CA LEU A 109 0.12 5.41 0.49
C LEU A 109 0.52 4.39 1.58
N PHE A 110 0.10 3.13 1.45
CA PHE A 110 0.44 2.08 2.41
C PHE A 110 1.93 1.73 2.37
N LEU A 111 2.50 1.57 1.18
CA LEU A 111 3.92 1.25 0.99
C LEU A 111 4.81 2.37 1.56
N ALA A 112 4.55 3.61 1.18
CA ALA A 112 5.37 4.76 1.58
C ALA A 112 5.16 5.15 3.05
N GLY A 113 3.91 5.19 3.51
CA GLY A 113 3.57 5.73 4.83
C GLY A 113 3.96 4.81 5.99
N THR A 114 3.80 3.50 5.82
CA THR A 114 3.98 2.53 6.92
C THR A 114 5.44 2.42 7.34
N GLU A 115 6.34 2.14 6.38
CA GLU A 115 7.76 1.94 6.68
C GLU A 115 8.41 3.22 7.19
N THR A 116 8.18 4.36 6.50
CA THR A 116 8.83 5.62 6.86
C THR A 116 8.42 6.12 8.23
N THR A 117 7.12 6.04 8.56
CA THR A 117 6.61 6.46 9.88
C THR A 117 7.09 5.50 10.97
N ALA A 118 7.08 4.19 10.74
CA ALA A 118 7.59 3.21 11.69
C ALA A 118 9.08 3.44 11.98
N ALA A 119 9.89 3.64 10.94
CA ALA A 119 11.31 3.96 11.09
C ALA A 119 11.52 5.29 11.85
N ALA A 120 10.76 6.34 11.51
CA ALA A 120 10.84 7.62 12.19
C ALA A 120 10.51 7.51 13.69
N LEU A 121 9.46 6.75 14.05
CA LEU A 121 9.10 6.49 15.44
C LEU A 121 10.16 5.66 16.16
N GLN A 122 10.72 4.64 15.52
CA GLN A 122 11.80 3.82 16.08
C GLN A 122 13.03 4.68 16.41
N TRP A 123 13.47 5.52 15.47
CA TRP A 123 14.56 6.46 15.71
C TRP A 123 14.22 7.47 16.80
N THR A 124 13.01 8.04 16.76
CA THR A 124 12.55 8.98 17.79
C THR A 124 12.65 8.36 19.17
N MET A 125 12.14 7.15 19.37
CA MET A 125 12.21 6.44 20.65
C MET A 125 13.66 6.14 21.07
N LEU A 126 14.52 5.73 20.13
CA LEU A 126 15.94 5.52 20.41
C LEU A 126 16.61 6.81 20.92
N TYR A 127 16.33 7.95 20.29
CA TYR A 127 16.86 9.25 20.73
C TYR A 127 16.33 9.65 22.10
N LEU A 128 15.03 9.46 22.39
CA LEU A 128 14.46 9.78 23.69
C LEU A 128 15.06 8.92 24.82
N VAL A 129 15.39 7.65 24.56
CA VAL A 129 16.06 6.79 25.55
C VAL A 129 17.54 7.14 25.71
N ALA A 130 18.23 7.52 24.63
CA ALA A 130 19.66 7.84 24.65
C ALA A 130 19.98 9.22 25.25
N PHE A 131 19.03 10.17 25.16
CA PHE A 131 19.19 11.55 25.65
C PHE A 131 17.99 11.95 26.54
N PRO A 132 17.90 11.42 27.78
CA PRO A 132 16.77 11.67 28.67
C PRO A 132 16.54 13.15 29.01
N GLU A 133 17.55 14.00 28.86
CA GLU A 133 17.46 15.44 29.06
C GLU A 133 16.62 16.18 28.00
N ILE A 134 16.28 15.51 26.88
CA ILE A 134 15.48 16.07 25.77
C ILE A 134 13.99 15.66 25.87
N GLN A 135 13.65 14.62 26.67
CA GLN A 135 12.27 14.17 26.91
C GLN A 135 11.41 15.20 27.64
#